data_AF-Q9B8N5-F1
#
_entry.id   AF-Q9B8N5-F1
#
_cell.length_a   1.000
_cell.length_b   1.000
_cell.length_c   1.000
_cell.angle_alpha   90.00
_cell.angle_beta   90.00
_cell.angle_gamma   90.00
#
_symmetry.space_group_name_H-M   'P 1'
#
loop_
_entity.id
_entity.type
_entity.pdbx_description
1 polymer ?
#
loop_
_entity_poly.entity_id
_entity_poly.type
_entity_poly.pdbx_seq_one_letter_code
_entity_poly.pdbx_strand_id
1 'polypeptide(L)'
;FGSLLGTCLIIQITTGLFLAMHYTPDTASAFSSVAHITRDVNYGWMIRYLHANGASMFFICLFLHIGRGLYYGSFLFLKTWNIGTILLLATMATAFMGYVLP
;
A
#
# COMPACT_ATOMS: atom_id res chain seq x y z
N PHE A 1 12.89 -6.28 -7.98
CA PHE A 1 11.83 -6.04 -6.97
C PHE A 1 12.07 -4.80 -6.13
N GLY A 2 13.28 -4.49 -5.64
CA GLY A 2 13.50 -3.28 -4.84
C GLY A 2 13.05 -1.96 -5.49
N SER A 3 13.37 -1.72 -6.76
CA SER A 3 12.85 -0.56 -7.51
C SER A 3 11.32 -0.58 -7.67
N LEU A 4 10.75 -1.76 -7.94
CA LEU A 4 9.30 -1.94 -8.02
C LEU A 4 8.60 -1.60 -6.69
N LEU A 5 9.20 -1.97 -5.55
CA LEU A 5 8.71 -1.58 -4.23
C LEU A 5 8.73 -0.06 -4.04
N GLY A 6 9.80 0.61 -4.49
CA GLY A 6 9.86 2.07 -4.52
C GLY A 6 8.75 2.69 -5.39
N THR A 7 8.50 2.14 -6.59
CA THR A 7 7.40 2.61 -7.44
C THR A 7 6.02 2.34 -6.82
N CYS A 8 5.83 1.18 -6.18
CA CYS A 8 4.59 0.85 -5.48
C CYS A 8 4.36 1.85 -4.34
N LEU A 9 5.39 2.21 -3.58
CA LEU A 9 5.30 3.21 -2.51
C LEU A 9 4.87 4.57 -3.05
N ILE A 10 5.46 5.04 -4.14
CA ILE A 10 5.08 6.32 -4.77
C ILE A 10 3.62 6.27 -5.25
N ILE A 11 3.20 5.18 -5.90
CA ILE A 11 1.81 5.00 -6.34
C ILE A 11 0.85 5.01 -5.15
N GLN A 12 1.16 4.31 -4.05
CA GLN A 12 0.30 4.26 -2.87
C GLN A 12 0.21 5.63 -2.18
N ILE A 13 1.31 6.38 -2.06
CA ILE A 13 1.30 7.71 -1.46
C ILE A 13 0.46 8.67 -2.32
N THR A 14 0.71 8.69 -3.64
CA THR A 14 -0.02 9.59 -4.55
C THR A 14 -1.50 9.28 -4.56
N THR A 15 -1.90 8.04 -4.87
CA THR A 15 -3.32 7.64 -4.88
C THR A 15 -3.97 7.79 -3.50
N GLY A 16 -3.27 7.45 -2.42
CA GLY A 16 -3.76 7.59 -1.05
C GLY A 16 -4.03 9.04 -0.66
N LEU A 17 -3.17 9.98 -1.06
CA LEU A 17 -3.39 11.42 -0.84
C LEU A 17 -4.65 11.90 -1.56
N PHE A 18 -4.86 11.52 -2.82
CA PHE A 18 -6.08 11.88 -3.54
C PHE A 18 -7.34 11.28 -2.91
N LEU A 19 -7.28 10.04 -2.41
CA LEU A 19 -8.41 9.45 -1.69
C LEU A 19 -8.68 10.17 -0.36
N ALA A 20 -7.63 10.52 0.38
CA ALA A 20 -7.75 11.21 1.67
C ALA A 20 -8.38 12.61 1.54
N MET A 21 -8.21 13.31 0.41
CA MET A 21 -8.87 14.60 0.14
C MET A 21 -10.41 14.50 0.08
N HIS A 22 -10.96 13.31 -0.14
CA HIS A 22 -12.40 13.07 -0.29
C HIS A 22 -12.98 12.13 0.78
N TYR A 23 -12.14 11.51 1.59
CA TYR A 23 -12.56 10.56 2.63
C TYR A 23 -12.93 11.28 3.93
N THR A 24 -13.96 10.78 4.63
CA THR A 24 -14.37 11.32 5.94
C THR A 24 -14.14 10.26 7.04
N PRO A 25 -13.28 10.52 8.04
CA PRO A 25 -12.95 9.55 9.10
C PRO A 25 -13.97 9.58 10.25
N ASP A 26 -15.26 9.51 9.92
CA ASP A 26 -16.35 9.41 10.91
C ASP A 26 -17.18 8.15 10.66
N THR A 27 -17.50 7.41 11.73
CA THR A 27 -18.16 6.10 11.62
C THR A 27 -19.51 6.11 10.92
N ALA A 28 -20.23 7.24 10.95
CA ALA A 28 -21.53 7.36 10.27
C ALA A 28 -21.40 7.67 8.78
N SER A 29 -20.25 8.19 8.33
CA SER A 29 -20.04 8.67 6.96
C SER A 29 -18.85 8.05 6.22
N ALA A 30 -18.04 7.20 6.87
CA ALA A 30 -16.87 6.55 6.25
C ALA A 30 -17.26 5.78 4.98
N PHE A 31 -18.22 4.84 5.09
CA PHE A 31 -18.66 4.03 3.96
C PHE A 31 -19.29 4.86 2.82
N SER A 32 -20.11 5.86 3.18
CA SER A 32 -20.76 6.73 2.18
C SER A 32 -19.75 7.65 1.49
N SER A 33 -18.71 8.12 2.18
CA SER A 33 -17.63 8.90 1.57
C SER A 33 -16.84 8.09 0.54
N VAL A 34 -16.60 6.80 0.79
CA VAL A 34 -15.97 5.90 -0.17
C VAL A 34 -16.88 5.62 -1.37
N ALA A 35 -18.20 5.51 -1.16
CA ALA A 35 -19.18 5.40 -2.24
C ALA A 35 -19.19 6.67 -3.11
N HIS A 36 -19.17 7.85 -2.50
CA HIS A 36 -19.08 9.14 -3.18
C HIS A 36 -17.79 9.26 -4.02
N ILE A 37 -16.62 8.88 -3.47
CA ILE A 37 -15.37 8.83 -4.25
C ILE A 37 -15.53 7.96 -5.50
N THR A 38 -16.19 6.82 -5.39
CA THR A 38 -16.29 5.87 -6.50
C THR A 38 -17.28 6.33 -7.57
N ARG A 39 -18.35 7.04 -7.19
CA ARG A 39 -19.47 7.36 -8.07
C ARG A 39 -19.45 8.79 -8.60
N ASP A 40 -19.03 9.74 -7.78
CA ASP A 40 -19.28 11.17 -8.02
C ASP A 40 -17.98 11.97 -8.21
N VAL A 41 -16.84 11.46 -7.77
CA VAL A 41 -15.52 12.09 -8.01
C VAL A 41 -14.99 11.68 -9.39
N ASN A 42 -14.55 12.66 -10.19
CA ASN A 42 -13.94 12.43 -11.50
C ASN A 42 -12.76 11.46 -11.40
N TYR A 43 -12.83 10.34 -12.12
CA TYR A 43 -11.86 9.24 -12.08
C TYR A 43 -11.65 8.61 -10.68
N GLY A 44 -12.50 8.90 -9.69
CA GLY A 44 -12.32 8.42 -8.32
C GLY A 44 -12.41 6.90 -8.20
N TRP A 45 -13.24 6.23 -9.01
CA TRP A 45 -13.26 4.77 -9.12
C TRP A 45 -11.88 4.20 -9.52
N MET A 46 -11.25 4.80 -10.53
CA MET A 46 -9.96 4.33 -11.03
C MET A 46 -8.87 4.52 -9.97
N ILE A 47 -8.85 5.68 -9.31
CA ILE A 47 -7.88 5.98 -8.23
C ILE A 47 -8.08 5.01 -7.06
N ARG A 48 -9.33 4.76 -6.65
CA ARG A 48 -9.65 3.83 -5.57
C ARG A 48 -9.19 2.41 -5.87
N TYR A 49 -9.52 1.88 -7.04
CA TYR A 49 -9.13 0.52 -7.41
C TYR A 49 -7.62 0.41 -7.69
N LEU A 50 -6.97 1.47 -8.17
CA LEU A 50 -5.52 1.52 -8.29
C LEU A 50 -4.86 1.45 -6.91
N HIS A 51 -5.36 2.18 -5.91
CA HIS A 51 -4.84 2.13 -4.54
C HIS A 51 -5.05 0.75 -3.88
N ALA A 52 -6.24 0.16 -4.07
CA ALA A 52 -6.59 -1.14 -3.50
C ALA A 52 -5.75 -2.28 -4.12
N ASN A 53 -5.70 -2.36 -5.45
CA ASN A 53 -4.89 -3.39 -6.14
C ASN A 53 -3.38 -3.10 -6.01
N GLY A 54 -3.00 -1.83 -5.91
CA GLY A 54 -1.63 -1.40 -5.66
C GLY A 54 -1.09 -1.95 -4.34
N ALA A 55 -1.92 -2.05 -3.31
CA ALA A 55 -1.55 -2.71 -2.05
C ALA A 55 -1.20 -4.19 -2.27
N SER A 56 -2.03 -4.95 -3.01
CA SER A 56 -1.72 -6.36 -3.35
C SER A 56 -0.43 -6.50 -4.15
N MET A 57 -0.22 -5.63 -5.14
CA MET A 57 1.02 -5.64 -5.94
C MET A 57 2.26 -5.32 -5.09
N PHE A 58 2.12 -4.44 -4.09
CA PHE A 58 3.17 -4.17 -3.11
C PHE A 58 3.57 -5.45 -2.37
N PHE A 59 2.60 -6.22 -1.86
CA PHE A 59 2.88 -7.48 -1.17
C PHE A 59 3.48 -8.56 -2.08
N ILE A 60 3.01 -8.67 -3.32
CA ILE A 60 3.64 -9.55 -4.32
C ILE A 60 5.11 -9.18 -4.50
N CYS A 61 5.40 -7.89 -4.71
CA CYS A 61 6.78 -7.41 -4.82
C CYS A 61 7.61 -7.68 -3.55
N LEU A 62 7.01 -7.52 -2.36
CA LEU A 62 7.68 -7.75 -1.07
C LEU A 62 8.07 -9.21 -0.92
N PHE A 63 7.13 -10.13 -1.12
CA PHE A 63 7.39 -11.56 -0.97
C PHE A 63 8.42 -12.06 -1.99
N LEU A 64 8.34 -11.60 -3.24
CA LEU A 64 9.36 -11.91 -4.25
C LEU A 64 10.73 -11.30 -3.90
N HIS A 65 10.76 -10.09 -3.33
CA HIS A 65 12.00 -9.46 -2.88
C HIS A 65 12.67 -10.23 -1.75
N ILE A 66 11.89 -10.67 -0.75
CA ILE A 66 12.34 -11.49 0.38
C ILE A 66 12.80 -12.85 -0.10
N GLY A 67 11.99 -13.54 -0.94
CA GLY A 67 12.32 -14.86 -1.48
C GLY A 67 13.63 -14.85 -2.27
N ARG A 68 13.85 -13.82 -3.11
CA ARG A 68 15.14 -13.58 -3.78
C ARG A 68 16.27 -13.38 -2.76
N GLY A 69 16.02 -12.64 -1.68
CA GLY A 69 17.00 -12.39 -0.63
C GLY A 69 17.42 -13.67 0.11
N LEU A 70 16.47 -14.57 0.37
CA LEU A 70 16.74 -15.89 0.96
C LEU A 70 17.52 -16.79 -0.01
N TYR A 71 17.07 -16.89 -1.26
CA TYR A 71 17.67 -17.76 -2.27
C TYR A 71 19.15 -17.43 -2.55
N TYR A 72 19.50 -16.14 -2.63
CA TYR A 72 20.87 -15.69 -2.92
C TYR A 72 21.68 -15.34 -1.67
N GLY A 73 21.22 -15.68 -0.46
CA GLY A 73 21.97 -15.38 0.77
C GLY A 73 22.12 -13.89 1.09
N SER A 74 21.27 -13.02 0.53
CA SER A 74 21.37 -11.57 0.74
C SER A 74 21.06 -11.15 2.18
N PHE A 75 20.46 -12.04 3.00
CA PHE A 75 20.26 -11.84 4.43
C PHE A 75 21.58 -11.72 5.22
N LEU A 76 22.72 -12.13 4.65
CA LEU A 76 24.05 -11.94 5.24
C LEU A 76 24.42 -10.45 5.35
N PHE A 77 23.80 -9.56 4.57
CA PHE A 77 23.91 -8.12 4.75
C PHE A 77 23.04 -7.64 5.92
N LEU A 78 23.46 -7.97 7.15
CA LEU A 78 22.66 -7.87 8.36
C LEU A 78 21.98 -6.50 8.57
N LYS A 79 22.70 -5.40 8.33
CA LYS A 79 22.12 -4.04 8.48
C LYS A 79 20.96 -3.83 7.50
N THR A 80 21.18 -4.16 6.22
CA THR A 80 20.17 -4.02 5.17
C THR A 80 18.99 -4.96 5.40
N TRP A 81 19.27 -6.20 5.81
CA TRP A 81 18.25 -7.22 6.08
C TRP A 81 17.34 -6.80 7.24
N ASN A 82 17.92 -6.34 8.36
CA ASN A 82 17.15 -5.89 9.52
C ASN A 82 16.26 -4.68 9.19
N ILE A 83 16.77 -3.71 8.41
CA ILE A 83 15.93 -2.60 7.90
C ILE A 83 14.80 -3.13 7.01
N GLY A 84 15.10 -4.09 6.12
CA GLY A 84 14.09 -4.75 5.29
C GLY A 84 12.98 -5.42 6.11
N THR A 85 13.32 -6.09 7.21
CA THR A 85 12.35 -6.68 8.13
C THR A 85 11.48 -5.62 8.81
N ILE A 86 12.06 -4.50 9.23
CA ILE A 86 11.28 -3.38 9.79
C ILE A 86 10.33 -2.81 8.73
N LEU A 87 10.78 -2.63 7.49
CA LEU A 87 9.95 -2.15 6.39
C LEU A 87 8.80 -3.11 6.06
N LEU A 88 9.03 -4.43 6.14
CA LEU A 88 7.98 -5.43 6.00
C LEU A 88 6.90 -5.24 7.06
N LEU A 89 7.28 -5.19 8.33
CA LEU A 89 6.34 -5.02 9.45
C LEU A 89 5.58 -3.70 9.38
N ALA A 90 6.26 -2.61 9.03
CA ALA A 90 5.63 -1.30 8.83
C ALA A 90 4.59 -1.36 7.70
N THR A 91 4.93 -1.97 6.56
CA THR A 91 4.00 -2.12 5.43
C THR A 91 2.79 -2.97 5.81
N MET A 92 2.97 -4.04 6.59
CA MET A 92 1.87 -4.85 7.13
C MET A 92 0.93 -4.04 8.01
N ALA A 93 1.47 -3.26 8.96
CA ALA A 93 0.68 -2.41 9.84
C ALA A 93 -0.12 -1.36 9.04
N THR A 94 0.52 -0.70 8.06
CA THR A 94 -0.14 0.30 7.19
C THR A 94 -1.27 -0.32 6.38
N ALA A 95 -1.04 -1.48 5.75
CA ALA A 95 -2.06 -2.13 4.93
C ALA A 95 -3.24 -2.64 5.78
N PHE A 96 -2.97 -3.16 6.97
CA PHE A 96 -3.99 -3.58 7.92
C PHE A 96 -4.89 -2.40 8.31
N MET A 97 -4.30 -1.28 8.74
CA MET A 97 -5.09 -0.09 9.09
C MET A 97 -5.86 0.47 7.89
N GLY A 98 -5.25 0.48 6.70
CA GLY A 98 -5.91 0.95 5.48
C GLY A 98 -7.15 0.13 5.10
N TYR A 99 -7.17 -1.17 5.39
CA TYR A 99 -8.33 -2.03 5.12
C TYR A 99 -9.55 -1.74 6.01
N VAL A 100 -9.35 -1.07 7.16
CA VAL A 100 -10.42 -0.75 8.12
C VAL A 100 -11.14 0.57 7.78
N LEU A 101 -10.59 1.36 6.85
CA LEU A 101 -11.15 2.68 6.49
C LEU A 101 -12.47 2.66 5.68
N PRO A 102 -12.72 1.71 4.75
CA PRO A 102 -13.99 1.64 4.03
C PRO A 102 -15.15 1.06 4.85
#